data_AF-A0A7Y1SRS9-F1
#
_entry.id   AF-A0A7Y1SRS9-F1
#
_cell.length_a   1.000
_cell.length_b   1.000
_cell.length_c   1.000
_cell.angle_alpha   90.00
_cell.angle_beta   90.00
_cell.angle_gamma   90.00
#
_symmetry.space_group_name_H-M   'P 1'
#
loop_
_entity.id
_entity.type
_entity.pdbx_description
1 polymer ?
#
loop_
_entity_poly.entity_id
_entity_poly.type
_entity_poly.pdbx_seq_one_letter_code
_entity_poly.pdbx_strand_id
1 'polypeptide(L)' 'MEPVVDNPSILEAILFVAESPVPIEELAEVLEVGLDEVESDLQVLGERMKGGGLELRNVGGGWRLYT' A
#
# COMPACT_ATOMS: atom_id res chain seq x y z
N MET A 1 13.03 -3.62 22.07
CA MET A 1 12.14 -2.61 21.48
C MET A 1 11.54 -3.25 20.25
N GLU A 2 10.24 -3.49 20.25
CA GLU A 2 9.55 -3.97 19.05
C GLU A 2 9.69 -2.92 17.96
N PRO A 3 9.93 -3.30 16.69
CA PRO A 3 9.95 -2.34 15.60
C PRO A 3 8.57 -1.68 15.51
N VAL A 4 8.53 -0.36 15.56
CA VAL A 4 7.30 0.39 15.24
C VAL A 4 7.15 0.32 13.73
N VAL A 5 6.20 -0.47 13.26
CA VAL A 5 5.88 -0.57 11.84
C VAL A 5 4.92 0.57 11.49
N ASP A 6 5.28 1.39 10.50
CA ASP A 6 4.41 2.44 9.95
C ASP A 6 3.43 1.88 8.91
N ASN A 7 2.28 2.54 8.74
CA ASN A 7 1.25 2.13 7.79
C ASN A 7 1.78 1.87 6.37
N PRO A 8 2.69 2.70 5.77
CA PRO A 8 3.27 2.40 4.46
C PRO A 8 3.98 1.04 4.38
N SER A 9 4.66 0.62 5.45
CA SER A 9 5.35 -0.69 5.51
C SER A 9 4.34 -1.85 5.64
N ILE A 10 3.22 -1.63 6.32
CA ILE A 10 2.12 -2.61 6.40
C ILE A 10 1.43 -2.73 5.02
N LEU A 11 1.15 -1.61 4.37
CA LEU A 11 0.59 -1.56 3.02
C LEU A 11 1.47 -2.29 2.00
N GLU A 12 2.79 -2.09 2.06
CA GLU A 12 3.74 -2.82 1.23
C GLU A 12 3.60 -4.34 1.44
N ALA A 13 3.57 -4.80 2.69
CA ALA A 13 3.44 -6.22 3.00
C ALA A 13 2.12 -6.81 2.48
N ILE A 14 1.00 -6.10 2.64
CA ILE A 14 -0.32 -6.51 2.11
C ILE A 14 -0.28 -6.60 0.58
N LEU A 15 0.22 -5.56 -0.08
CA LEU A 15 0.22 -5.48 -1.54
C LEU A 15 1.23 -6.41 -2.20
N PHE A 16 2.28 -6.81 -1.48
CA PHE A 16 3.28 -7.78 -1.93
C PHE A 16 2.71 -9.19 -2.05
N VAL A 17 1.77 -9.56 -1.17
CA VAL A 17 1.13 -10.89 -1.20
C VAL A 17 -0.17 -10.91 -2.01
N ALA A 18 -0.70 -9.74 -2.40
CA ALA A 18 -1.96 -9.62 -3.11
C ALA A 18 -1.91 -10.19 -4.54
N GLU A 19 -2.82 -11.14 -4.84
CA GLU A 19 -2.93 -11.77 -6.16
C GLU A 19 -3.77 -10.96 -7.17
N SER A 20 -4.50 -9.95 -6.69
CA SER A 20 -5.35 -9.04 -7.46
C SER A 20 -5.20 -7.61 -6.95
N PRO A 21 -5.57 -6.58 -7.75
CA PRO A 21 -5.65 -5.21 -7.25
C PRO A 21 -6.54 -5.13 -6.01
N VAL A 22 -6.05 -4.48 -4.96
CA VAL A 22 -6.75 -4.35 -3.66
C VAL A 22 -7.46 -3.00 -3.60
N PRO A 23 -8.78 -2.96 -3.41
CA PRO A 23 -9.53 -1.71 -3.25
C PRO A 23 -9.02 -0.90 -2.05
N ILE A 24 -9.11 0.43 -2.13
CA ILE A 24 -8.66 1.30 -1.03
C ILE A 24 -9.50 1.11 0.24
N GLU A 25 -10.77 0.75 0.08
CA GLU A 25 -11.70 0.46 1.17
C GLU A 25 -11.26 -0.75 1.98
N GLU A 26 -10.76 -1.80 1.32
CA GLU A 26 -10.24 -3.00 1.99
C GLU A 26 -8.93 -2.71 2.75
N LEU A 27 -8.04 -1.91 2.16
CA LEU A 27 -6.82 -1.47 2.84
C LEU A 27 -7.13 -0.65 4.10
N ALA A 28 -8.11 0.25 4.02
CA ALA A 28 -8.55 1.06 5.16
C ALA A 28 -9.21 0.22 6.26
N GLU A 29 -10.01 -0.78 5.89
CA GLU A 29 -10.60 -1.73 6.85
C GLU A 29 -9.51 -2.52 7.59
N VAL A 30 -8.50 -3.04 6.86
CA VAL A 30 -7.41 -3.83 7.45
C VAL A 30 -6.52 -3.01 8.38
N LEU A 31 -6.26 -1.74 8.02
CA LEU A 31 -5.42 -0.84 8.82
C LEU A 31 -6.18 -0.13 9.95
N GLU A 32 -7.52 -0.23 9.97
CA GLU A 32 -8.39 0.51 10.89
C GLU A 32 -8.19 2.04 10.82
N VAL A 33 -7.94 2.58 9.62
CA VAL A 33 -7.70 4.01 9.36
C VAL A 33 -8.67 4.59 8.31
N GLY A 34 -8.67 5.90 8.13
CA GLY A 34 -9.49 6.57 7.12
C GLY A 34 -8.96 6.40 5.70
N LEU A 35 -9.84 6.52 4.69
CA LEU A 35 -9.46 6.44 3.27
C LEU A 35 -8.39 7.46 2.89
N ASP A 36 -8.51 8.70 3.38
CA ASP A 36 -7.56 9.78 3.11
C ASP A 36 -6.16 9.48 3.69
N GLU A 37 -6.10 8.76 4.81
CA GLU A 37 -4.86 8.33 5.45
C GLU A 37 -4.19 7.23 4.63
N VAL A 38 -4.97 6.22 4.21
CA VAL A 38 -4.47 5.18 3.29
C VAL A 38 -3.98 5.77 1.98
N GLU A 39 -4.71 6.72 1.38
CA GLU A 39 -4.29 7.37 0.14
C GLU A 39 -2.96 8.12 0.33
N SER A 40 -2.81 8.84 1.44
CA SER A 40 -1.57 9.52 1.79
C SER A 40 -0.41 8.54 1.99
N ASP A 41 -0.65 7.43 2.69
CA ASP A 41 0.36 6.39 2.94
C ASP A 41 0.75 5.65 1.67
N LEU A 42 -0.18 5.42 0.74
CA LEU A 42 0.10 4.84 -0.58
C LEU A 42 0.92 5.81 -1.45
N GLN A 43 0.67 7.11 -1.38
CA GLN A 43 1.53 8.10 -2.04
C GLN A 43 2.95 8.06 -1.48
N VAL A 44 3.11 8.03 -0.15
CA VAL A 44 4.41 7.89 0.52
C VAL A 44 5.11 6.59 0.09
N LEU A 45 4.40 5.47 0.07
CA LEU A 45 4.94 4.19 -0.39
C LEU A 45 5.39 4.26 -1.86
N GLY A 46 4.58 4.83 -2.74
CA GLY A 46 4.93 5.02 -4.15
C GLY A 46 6.20 5.85 -4.33
N GLU A 47 6.39 6.91 -3.54
CA GLU A 47 7.63 7.69 -3.54
C GLU A 47 8.84 6.86 -3.06
N ARG A 48 8.67 6.03 -2.01
CA ARG A 48 9.74 5.15 -1.50
C ARG A 48 10.18 4.11 -2.52
N MET A 49 9.26 3.66 -3.38
CA MET A 49 9.53 2.65 -4.40
C MET A 49 10.20 3.21 -5.66
N LYS A 50 10.28 4.54 -5.83
CA LYS A 50 10.91 5.16 -7.00
C LYS A 50 12.37 4.72 -7.14
N GLY A 51 12.72 4.20 -8.32
CA GLY A 51 14.07 3.72 -8.61
C GLY A 51 14.36 2.30 -8.10
N GLY A 52 13.36 1.63 -7.50
CA GLY A 52 13.40 0.20 -7.19
C GLY A 52 12.99 -0.68 -8.37
N GLY A 53 12.93 -2.00 -8.13
CA GLY A 53 12.45 -2.99 -9.10
C GLY A 53 10.96 -3.33 -8.99
N LEU A 54 10.22 -2.58 -8.17
CA LEU A 54 8.78 -2.71 -8.01
C LEU A 54 8.13 -1.32 -8.15
N GLU A 55 6.96 -1.27 -8.77
CA GLU A 55 6.16 -0.06 -8.93
C GLU A 55 4.75 -0.27 -8.37
N LEU A 56 4.32 0.67 -7.52
CA LEU A 56 2.96 0.74 -7.01
C LEU A 56 2.05 1.43 -8.03
N ARG A 57 0.97 0.76 -8.45
CA ARG A 57 0.00 1.29 -9.40
C ARG A 57 -1.43 1.16 -8.91
N ASN A 58 -2.25 2.16 -9.24
CA ASN A 58 -3.70 2.07 -9.15
C ASN A 58 -4.26 1.62 -10.51
N VAL A 59 -4.89 0.44 -10.56
CA VAL A 59 -5.45 -0.18 -11.76
C VAL A 59 -6.79 -0.85 -11.44
N GLY A 60 -7.78 -0.65 -12.31
CA GLY A 60 -9.09 -1.31 -12.17
C GLY A 60 -9.83 -0.99 -10.87
N GLY A 61 -9.55 0.16 -10.24
CA GLY A 61 -10.16 0.56 -8.96
C GLY A 61 -9.44 0.03 -7.70
N GLY A 62 -8.25 -0.55 -7.84
CA GLY A 62 -7.46 -1.02 -6.71
C GLY A 62 -5.96 -0.82 -6.90
N TRP A 63 -5.19 -1.09 -5.85
CA TRP A 63 -3.75 -0.92 -5.80
C TRP A 63 -3.02 -2.24 -5.93
N ARG A 64 -1.88 -2.24 -6.63
CA ARG A 64 -1.06 -3.44 -6.83
C ARG A 64 0.40 -3.09 -7.09
N LEU A 65 1.30 -3.99 -6.68
CA LEU A 65 2.71 -3.96 -7.03
C LEU A 65 2.98 -4.71 -8.35
N TYR A 66 3.79 -4.10 -9.21
CA TYR A 66 4.27 -4.66 -10.47
C TYR A 66 5.81 -4.66 -10.49
N THR A 67 6.41 -5.64 -11.15
CA THR A 67 7.86 -5.67 -11.48
C THR A 67 8.15 -5.03 -12.82
#